data_AF-A0A8B8G182-F1
#
_entry.id   AF-A0A8B8G182-F1
#
_cell.length_a   1.000
_cell.length_b   1.000
_cell.length_c   1.000
_cell.angle_alpha   90.00
_cell.angle_beta   90.00
_cell.angle_gamma   90.00
#
_symmetry.space_group_name_H-M   'P 1'
#
loop_
_entity.id
_entity.type
_entity.pdbx_description
1 polymer ?
#
loop_
_entity_poly.entity_id
_entity_poly.type
_entity_poly.pdbx_seq_one_letter_code
_entity_poly.pdbx_strand_id
1 'polypeptide(L)'
;MWMVINNQYICFILIFINLINLFNLDVLNINTKQNLVDSTEIIQIYPPTDLMHNINFEPQQNVVQIDTLSLEQFPNDLAVMNSNVSSELFAHFASLESCQPSKSQLSGCIFPTNQQGNRLRSFHEKYYFKEISLGSFVKRNWLSYSPSTDCVFCIVCKLFGLPNGKHDQFSKHGTNDWRHISYKIKVHESAPEHLQSEIRRVMYTSQLRVDVQLLSSSNSQVAENRETVKIIFEALLY
;
A
#
# COMPACT_ATOMS: atom_id res chain seq x y z
N MET A 1 -30.98 -22.25 -23.34
CA MET A 1 -30.51 -20.86 -23.51
C MET A 1 -30.58 -20.21 -22.14
N TRP A 2 -29.48 -19.57 -21.67
CA TRP A 2 -29.17 -19.11 -20.31
C TRP A 2 -28.67 -20.23 -19.36
N MET A 3 -27.50 -20.19 -18.72
CA MET A 3 -26.36 -19.25 -18.77
C MET A 3 -25.13 -20.03 -18.24
N VAL A 4 -24.06 -20.06 -19.02
CA VAL A 4 -22.74 -20.52 -18.59
C VAL A 4 -22.25 -19.52 -17.54
N ILE A 5 -22.30 -19.90 -16.26
CA ILE A 5 -21.72 -19.09 -15.19
C ILE A 5 -20.20 -19.19 -15.31
N ASN A 6 -19.60 -18.04 -15.59
CA ASN A 6 -18.18 -17.82 -15.85
C ASN A 6 -17.27 -18.50 -14.81
N ASN A 7 -16.53 -19.52 -15.27
CA ASN A 7 -15.55 -20.28 -14.49
C ASN A 7 -14.44 -19.39 -13.88
N GLN A 8 -14.22 -18.19 -14.43
CA GLN A 8 -13.30 -17.21 -13.86
C GLN A 8 -13.75 -16.66 -12.50
N TYR A 9 -15.04 -16.40 -12.27
CA TYR A 9 -15.51 -15.89 -10.97
C TYR A 9 -15.42 -16.94 -9.87
N ILE A 10 -15.63 -18.21 -10.22
CA ILE A 10 -15.45 -19.34 -9.28
C ILE A 10 -13.96 -19.46 -8.90
N CYS A 11 -13.05 -19.30 -9.86
CA CYS A 11 -11.62 -19.25 -9.60
C CYS A 11 -11.22 -18.07 -8.69
N PHE A 12 -11.76 -16.87 -8.93
CA PHE A 12 -11.51 -15.71 -8.08
C PHE A 12 -12.04 -15.91 -6.65
N ILE A 13 -13.23 -16.49 -6.49
CA ILE A 13 -13.81 -16.79 -5.17
C ILE A 13 -12.98 -17.86 -4.43
N LEU A 14 -12.53 -18.91 -5.12
CA LEU A 14 -11.69 -19.96 -4.53
C LEU A 14 -10.29 -19.45 -4.15
N ILE A 15 -9.71 -18.56 -4.94
CA ILE A 15 -8.44 -17.87 -4.62
C ILE A 15 -8.65 -16.95 -3.40
N PHE A 16 -9.76 -16.23 -3.34
CA PHE A 16 -10.09 -15.35 -2.21
C PHE A 16 -10.32 -16.13 -0.91
N ILE A 17 -11.02 -17.27 -0.97
CA ILE A 17 -11.24 -18.17 0.18
C ILE A 17 -9.90 -18.78 0.64
N ASN A 18 -9.05 -19.23 -0.29
CA ASN A 18 -7.74 -19.78 0.06
C ASN A 18 -6.80 -18.72 0.66
N LEU A 19 -6.83 -17.48 0.17
CA LEU A 19 -6.06 -16.37 0.74
C LEU A 19 -6.53 -16.00 2.15
N ILE A 20 -7.84 -16.03 2.42
CA ILE A 20 -8.38 -15.82 3.77
C ILE A 20 -7.99 -16.97 4.72
N ASN A 21 -8.01 -18.21 4.24
CA ASN A 21 -7.60 -19.37 5.04
C ASN A 21 -6.10 -19.37 5.36
N LEU A 22 -5.26 -18.94 4.42
CA LEU A 22 -3.83 -18.70 4.67
C LEU A 22 -3.61 -17.61 5.72
N PHE A 23 -4.38 -16.52 5.65
CA PHE A 23 -4.34 -15.43 6.62
C PHE A 23 -4.70 -15.90 8.06
N ASN A 24 -5.67 -16.80 8.20
CA ASN A 24 -6.06 -17.36 9.50
C ASN A 24 -5.04 -18.36 10.07
N LEU A 25 -4.27 -19.05 9.22
CA LEU A 25 -3.23 -19.98 9.65
C LEU A 25 -1.98 -19.24 10.14
N ASP A 26 -1.61 -18.12 9.52
CA ASP A 26 -0.44 -17.33 9.92
C ASP A 26 -0.63 -16.62 11.26
N VAL A 27 -1.84 -16.15 11.58
CA VAL A 27 -2.15 -15.52 12.88
C VAL A 27 -2.02 -16.50 14.06
N LEU A 28 -2.28 -17.79 13.84
CA LEU A 28 -2.11 -18.82 14.87
C LEU A 28 -0.63 -19.23 15.06
N ASN A 29 0.20 -19.04 14.04
CA ASN A 29 1.60 -19.50 14.02
C ASN A 29 2.61 -18.45 14.49
N ILE A 30 2.22 -17.17 14.57
CA ILE A 30 3.07 -16.07 15.06
C ILE A 30 3.21 -16.08 16.60
N ASN A 31 2.27 -16.69 17.32
CA ASN A 31 2.26 -16.68 18.81
C ASN A 31 3.23 -17.68 19.47
N THR A 32 4.03 -18.45 18.72
CA THR A 32 4.85 -19.55 19.28
C THR A 32 6.33 -19.52 18.94
N LYS A 33 6.86 -18.49 18.27
CA LYS A 33 8.30 -18.38 17.97
C LYS A 33 8.93 -17.07 18.44
N GLN A 34 8.93 -16.86 19.75
CA GLN A 34 9.97 -16.07 20.42
C GLN A 34 10.60 -16.95 21.48
N ASN A 35 11.74 -17.56 21.12
CA ASN A 35 12.86 -17.97 21.98
C ASN A 35 13.75 -18.94 21.20
N LEU A 36 14.99 -18.52 20.91
CA LEU A 36 16.24 -19.26 21.17
C LEU A 36 17.44 -18.65 20.38
N VAL A 37 18.29 -17.92 21.12
CA VAL A 37 19.77 -18.07 21.27
C VAL A 37 20.74 -17.69 20.13
N ASP A 38 21.47 -16.61 20.42
CA ASP A 38 22.92 -16.33 20.42
C ASP A 38 23.89 -16.56 19.24
N SER A 39 24.68 -15.49 19.06
CA SER A 39 26.16 -15.40 19.03
C SER A 39 26.92 -15.25 17.70
N THR A 40 27.82 -14.23 17.71
CA THR A 40 29.10 -14.05 16.97
C THR A 40 28.99 -13.79 15.46
N GLU A 41 29.62 -12.81 14.79
CA GLU A 41 30.78 -11.93 15.01
C GLU A 41 30.64 -10.72 14.06
N ILE A 42 31.00 -9.50 14.49
CA ILE A 42 31.01 -8.29 13.64
C ILE A 42 32.44 -8.06 13.11
N ILE A 43 32.62 -8.16 11.80
CA ILE A 43 33.81 -7.64 11.11
C ILE A 43 33.46 -6.25 10.55
N GLN A 44 34.13 -5.22 11.07
CA GLN A 44 34.07 -3.85 10.57
C GLN A 44 34.97 -3.70 9.35
N ILE A 45 34.41 -3.27 8.22
CA ILE A 45 35.17 -2.79 7.06
C ILE A 45 34.84 -1.31 6.88
N TYR A 46 35.82 -0.45 7.16
CA TYR A 46 35.79 0.97 6.83
C TYR A 46 35.93 1.16 5.30
N PRO A 47 35.20 2.11 4.67
CA PRO A 47 35.44 2.47 3.28
C PRO A 47 36.66 3.41 3.15
N PRO A 48 37.44 3.32 2.06
CA PRO A 48 38.58 4.21 1.84
C PRO A 48 38.13 5.58 1.32
N THR A 49 38.82 6.61 1.80
CA THR A 49 38.72 8.02 1.43
C THR A 49 39.32 8.34 0.06
N ASP A 50 38.83 9.46 -0.47
CA ASP A 50 39.37 10.34 -1.52
C ASP A 50 39.16 9.97 -3.00
N LEU A 51 38.31 10.75 -3.67
CA LEU A 51 38.75 11.82 -4.57
C LEU A 51 37.54 12.58 -5.13
N MET A 52 37.39 13.84 -4.71
CA MET A 52 36.46 14.80 -5.31
C MET A 52 37.05 15.36 -6.62
N HIS A 53 36.24 15.37 -7.68
CA HIS A 53 36.43 16.33 -8.78
C HIS A 53 35.11 17.02 -9.12
N ASN A 54 35.17 18.34 -9.00
CA ASN A 54 34.10 19.30 -9.17
C ASN A 54 33.47 19.25 -10.57
N ILE A 55 32.15 19.16 -10.62
CA ILE A 55 31.36 19.73 -11.71
C ILE A 55 30.37 20.70 -11.06
N ASN A 56 30.58 21.99 -11.31
CA ASN A 56 29.70 23.06 -10.88
C ASN A 56 28.34 22.91 -11.58
N PHE A 57 27.27 22.75 -10.80
CA PHE A 57 25.90 23.01 -11.23
C PHE A 57 25.31 24.10 -10.33
N GLU A 58 25.01 25.25 -10.92
CA GLU A 58 24.30 26.33 -10.25
C GLU A 58 22.87 25.89 -9.85
N PRO A 59 22.37 26.25 -8.65
CA PRO A 59 21.04 25.86 -8.22
C PRO A 59 20.01 26.85 -8.79
N GLN A 60 19.17 26.41 -9.72
CA GLN A 60 17.91 27.11 -9.97
C GLN A 60 16.95 26.86 -8.80
N GLN A 61 16.81 27.89 -7.98
CA GLN A 61 15.95 27.95 -6.80
C GLN A 61 14.48 27.76 -7.18
N ASN A 62 13.88 26.71 -6.65
CA ASN A 62 12.46 26.68 -6.28
C ASN A 62 12.30 25.70 -5.11
N VAL A 63 12.76 26.13 -3.94
CA VAL A 63 12.56 25.43 -2.68
C VAL A 63 11.21 25.85 -2.13
N VAL A 64 10.21 24.99 -2.27
CA VAL A 64 9.04 25.01 -1.38
C VAL A 64 9.58 24.85 0.03
N GLN A 65 9.35 25.81 0.92
CA GLN A 65 9.66 25.67 2.35
C GLN A 65 8.81 24.53 2.91
N ILE A 66 9.36 23.32 2.87
CA ILE A 66 8.89 22.18 3.64
C ILE A 66 9.54 22.36 5.01
N ASP A 67 8.72 22.54 6.05
CA ASP A 67 9.19 22.61 7.43
C ASP A 67 9.97 21.33 7.75
N THR A 68 11.30 21.43 7.76
CA THR A 68 12.24 20.35 8.10
C THR A 68 11.96 19.73 9.47
N LEU A 69 11.23 20.44 10.34
CA LEU A 69 10.80 19.96 11.65
C LEU A 69 9.85 18.74 11.59
N SER A 70 9.00 18.62 10.56
CA SER A 70 8.00 17.55 10.55
C SER A 70 8.58 16.18 10.13
N LEU A 71 9.65 16.19 9.33
CA LEU A 71 10.37 14.99 8.90
C LEU A 71 11.16 14.33 10.04
N GLU A 72 11.68 15.12 10.99
CA GLU A 72 12.43 14.61 12.14
C GLU A 72 11.52 13.91 13.16
N GLN A 73 10.25 14.32 13.27
CA GLN A 73 9.32 13.76 14.25
C GLN A 73 8.56 12.53 13.72
N PHE A 74 8.29 12.47 12.41
CA PHE A 74 7.54 11.39 11.77
C PHE A 74 8.19 10.95 10.45
N PRO A 75 9.23 10.09 10.50
CA PRO A 75 9.97 9.66 9.31
C PRO A 75 9.13 8.81 8.33
N ASN A 76 7.99 8.29 8.78
CA ASN A 76 7.00 7.59 7.96
C ASN A 76 5.87 8.48 7.44
N ASP A 77 5.97 9.82 7.58
CA ASP A 77 4.99 10.74 7.01
C ASP A 77 5.07 10.76 5.47
N LEU A 78 4.09 10.13 4.85
CA LEU A 78 4.01 9.97 3.41
C LEU A 78 3.63 11.25 2.67
N ALA A 79 3.14 12.29 3.34
CA ALA A 79 2.82 13.54 2.66
C ALA A 79 4.06 14.14 1.98
N VAL A 80 5.25 13.79 2.47
CA VAL A 80 6.55 14.25 1.97
C VAL A 80 7.09 13.38 0.82
N MET A 81 6.46 12.25 0.50
CA MET A 81 6.87 11.42 -0.64
C MET A 81 6.60 12.11 -1.97
N ASN A 82 7.68 12.40 -2.72
CA ASN A 82 7.63 12.86 -4.11
C ASN A 82 6.98 11.82 -5.04
N SER A 83 6.35 12.27 -6.12
CA SER A 83 5.66 11.38 -7.07
C SER A 83 6.59 10.46 -7.88
N ASN A 84 7.86 10.84 -8.01
CA ASN A 84 8.91 10.08 -8.71
C ASN A 84 9.83 9.44 -7.67
N VAL A 85 9.49 8.23 -7.25
CA VAL A 85 10.22 7.45 -6.25
C VAL A 85 11.15 6.48 -6.98
N SER A 86 12.45 6.48 -6.67
CA SER A 86 13.38 5.47 -7.19
C SER A 86 13.03 4.07 -6.64
N SER A 87 13.61 3.02 -7.22
CA SER A 87 13.45 1.64 -6.72
C SER A 87 13.84 1.49 -5.25
N GLU A 88 14.94 2.13 -4.84
CA GLU A 88 15.49 2.06 -3.49
C GLU A 88 14.59 2.80 -2.50
N LEU A 89 14.16 4.01 -2.87
CA LEU A 89 13.23 4.79 -2.05
C LEU A 89 11.89 4.07 -1.92
N PHE A 90 11.39 3.44 -2.99
CA PHE A 90 10.17 2.67 -2.95
C PHE A 90 10.28 1.51 -1.94
N ALA A 91 11.36 0.75 -2.00
CA ALA A 91 11.60 -0.36 -1.08
C ALA A 91 11.70 0.13 0.38
N HIS A 92 12.37 1.26 0.61
CA HIS A 92 12.41 1.90 1.92
C HIS A 92 11.00 2.22 2.43
N PHE A 93 10.19 2.99 1.67
CA PHE A 93 8.83 3.33 2.10
C PHE A 93 7.89 2.12 2.22
N ALA A 94 8.08 1.08 1.40
CA ALA A 94 7.34 -0.16 1.50
C ALA A 94 7.67 -0.96 2.77
N SER A 95 8.84 -0.74 3.37
CA SER A 95 9.24 -1.34 4.66
C SER A 95 8.72 -0.56 5.87
N LEU A 96 8.25 0.67 5.70
CA LEU A 96 7.73 1.49 6.79
C LEU A 96 6.29 1.14 7.14
N GLU A 97 5.96 1.26 8.42
CA GLU A 97 4.58 1.23 8.89
C GLU A 97 3.84 2.53 8.57
N SER A 98 2.50 2.48 8.53
CA SER A 98 1.68 3.69 8.38
C SER A 98 1.94 4.68 9.52
N CYS A 99 1.98 5.97 9.18
CA CYS A 99 2.07 7.03 10.17
C CYS A 99 0.75 7.11 10.93
N GLN A 100 0.71 6.56 12.13
CA GLN A 100 -0.46 6.54 13.01
C GLN A 100 -0.13 7.09 14.39
N PRO A 101 0.27 8.38 14.48
CA PRO A 101 0.58 8.97 15.77
C PRO A 101 -0.66 9.04 16.65
N SER A 102 -0.46 8.83 17.95
CA SER A 102 -1.43 9.16 18.97
C SER A 102 -1.41 10.65 19.27
N LYS A 103 -2.50 11.14 19.87
CA LYS A 103 -2.67 12.53 20.29
C LYS A 103 -1.51 13.00 21.17
N SER A 104 -0.93 12.14 22.02
CA SER A 104 0.20 12.50 22.90
C SER A 104 1.54 12.66 22.19
N GLN A 105 1.67 12.16 20.96
CA GLN A 105 2.88 12.30 20.15
C GLN A 105 2.89 13.62 19.34
N LEU A 106 1.77 14.35 19.32
CA LEU A 106 1.62 15.61 18.59
C LEU A 106 1.94 16.82 19.47
N SER A 107 2.36 17.92 18.84
CA SER A 107 2.56 19.20 19.51
C SER A 107 1.29 19.67 20.22
N GLY A 108 1.41 20.04 21.50
CA GLY A 108 0.27 20.45 22.31
C GLY A 108 -0.66 19.30 22.71
N CYS A 109 -0.28 18.05 22.42
CA CYS A 109 -1.09 16.87 22.65
C CYS A 109 -2.49 17.00 22.05
N ILE A 110 -2.65 17.59 20.86
CA ILE A 110 -3.94 17.67 20.15
C ILE A 110 -3.79 17.37 18.67
N PHE A 111 -4.84 16.82 18.06
CA PHE A 111 -5.00 16.89 16.61
C PHE A 111 -5.44 18.31 16.22
N PRO A 112 -4.89 18.90 15.14
CA PRO A 112 -5.34 20.17 14.59
C PRO A 112 -6.85 20.18 14.41
N THR A 113 -7.47 21.31 14.74
CA THR A 113 -8.92 21.46 14.70
C THR A 113 -9.26 22.61 13.78
N ASN A 114 -10.07 22.32 12.77
CA ASN A 114 -10.43 23.25 11.70
C ASN A 114 -11.95 23.45 11.64
N GLN A 115 -12.38 24.65 11.26
CA GLN A 115 -13.80 24.97 11.07
C GLN A 115 -14.30 24.30 9.78
N GLN A 116 -15.30 23.42 9.89
CA GLN A 116 -15.93 22.73 8.75
C GLN A 116 -17.45 22.86 8.81
N GLY A 117 -17.95 23.82 8.04
CA GLY A 117 -19.33 24.31 8.15
C GLY A 117 -19.52 25.05 9.47
N ASN A 118 -20.51 24.63 10.26
CA ASN A 118 -20.86 25.28 11.53
C ASN A 118 -20.21 24.62 12.76
N ARG A 119 -19.24 23.72 12.58
CA ARG A 119 -18.59 22.99 13.67
C ARG A 119 -17.08 22.94 13.49
N LEU A 120 -16.37 23.02 14.60
CA LEU A 120 -14.96 22.67 14.69
C LEU A 120 -14.82 21.14 14.62
N ARG A 121 -13.89 20.65 13.81
CA ARG A 121 -13.64 19.22 13.59
C ARG A 121 -12.15 18.94 13.51
N SER A 122 -11.76 17.74 13.93
CA SER A 122 -10.38 17.26 13.91
C SER A 122 -10.34 15.78 13.54
N PHE A 123 -9.14 15.27 13.27
CA PHE A 123 -8.90 13.83 13.24
C PHE A 123 -9.16 13.18 14.62
N HIS A 124 -9.48 11.88 14.60
CA HIS A 124 -9.62 11.05 15.79
C HIS A 124 -9.01 9.66 15.56
N GLU A 125 -8.27 9.15 16.55
CA GLU A 125 -7.59 7.83 16.48
C GLU A 125 -8.53 6.66 16.19
N LYS A 126 -9.82 6.77 16.54
CA LYS A 126 -10.83 5.76 16.20
C LYS A 126 -10.87 5.42 14.71
N TYR A 127 -10.45 6.33 13.83
CA TYR A 127 -10.41 6.09 12.39
C TYR A 127 -9.37 5.03 12.00
N TYR A 128 -8.33 4.83 12.81
CA TYR A 128 -7.37 3.73 12.65
C TYR A 128 -8.01 2.36 12.88
N PHE A 129 -9.24 2.26 13.38
CA PHE A 129 -9.87 0.99 13.74
C PHE A 129 -11.21 0.79 13.02
N LYS A 130 -11.41 -0.41 12.47
CA LYS A 130 -12.65 -0.86 11.85
C LYS A 130 -13.36 -1.81 12.79
N GLU A 131 -14.61 -1.53 13.13
CA GLU A 131 -15.47 -2.51 13.79
C GLU A 131 -15.89 -3.59 12.78
N ILE A 132 -15.64 -4.86 13.11
CA ILE A 132 -15.98 -6.03 12.29
C ILE A 132 -17.18 -6.80 12.85
N SER A 133 -17.34 -6.81 14.17
CA SER A 133 -18.50 -7.29 14.90
C SER A 133 -18.64 -6.44 16.15
N LEU A 134 -19.80 -6.51 16.83
CA LEU A 134 -20.09 -5.66 17.98
C LEU A 134 -18.97 -5.75 19.03
N GLY A 135 -18.23 -4.66 19.23
CA GLY A 135 -17.12 -4.58 20.17
C GLY A 135 -15.80 -5.22 19.71
N SER A 136 -15.71 -5.75 18.49
CA SER A 136 -14.48 -6.29 17.91
C SER A 136 -13.94 -5.37 16.82
N PHE A 137 -12.67 -4.99 16.95
CA PHE A 137 -12.01 -4.01 16.09
C PHE A 137 -10.75 -4.56 15.43
N VAL A 138 -10.55 -4.20 14.16
CA VAL A 138 -9.35 -4.49 13.39
C VAL A 138 -8.65 -3.18 13.04
N LYS A 139 -7.33 -3.14 13.22
CA LYS A 139 -6.49 -1.98 12.88
C LYS A 139 -6.37 -1.83 11.36
N ARG A 140 -6.58 -0.62 10.84
CA ARG A 140 -6.39 -0.25 9.44
C ARG A 140 -4.92 0.09 9.22
N ASN A 141 -4.10 -0.90 8.91
CA ASN A 141 -2.67 -0.68 8.66
C ASN A 141 -2.40 0.18 7.41
N TRP A 142 -3.38 0.33 6.52
CA TRP A 142 -3.27 1.15 5.30
C TRP A 142 -3.49 2.65 5.52
N LEU A 143 -4.16 3.03 6.61
CA LEU A 143 -4.59 4.41 6.87
C LEU A 143 -3.47 5.18 7.58
N SER A 144 -2.94 6.23 6.95
CA SER A 144 -1.86 7.04 7.52
C SER A 144 -2.35 8.46 7.76
N TYR A 145 -2.23 8.98 8.97
CA TYR A 145 -2.42 10.40 9.25
C TYR A 145 -1.08 11.12 9.08
N SER A 146 -1.09 12.28 8.41
CA SER A 146 0.07 13.13 8.20
C SER A 146 -0.02 14.36 9.10
N PRO A 147 0.83 14.46 10.14
CA PRO A 147 0.88 15.64 11.00
C PRO A 147 1.29 16.91 10.25
N SER A 148 2.12 16.79 9.22
CA SER A 148 2.60 17.94 8.43
C SER A 148 1.50 18.61 7.61
N THR A 149 0.51 17.84 7.15
CA THR A 149 -0.55 18.35 6.25
C THR A 149 -1.96 18.31 6.84
N ASP A 150 -2.12 17.86 8.09
CA ASP A 150 -3.42 17.58 8.73
C ASP A 150 -4.33 16.77 7.80
N CYS A 151 -3.79 15.75 7.13
CA CYS A 151 -4.51 14.95 6.13
C CYS A 151 -4.35 13.45 6.38
N VAL A 152 -5.33 12.67 5.93
CA VAL A 152 -5.24 11.21 5.92
C VAL A 152 -4.95 10.71 4.51
N PHE A 153 -4.02 9.77 4.41
CA PHE A 153 -3.57 9.11 3.19
C PHE A 153 -3.79 7.59 3.28
N CYS A 154 -3.82 6.95 2.11
CA CYS A 154 -3.70 5.51 1.99
C CYS A 154 -2.29 5.16 1.52
N ILE A 155 -1.45 4.61 2.42
CA ILE A 155 -0.06 4.25 2.09
C ILE A 155 0.02 3.23 0.96
N VAL A 156 -0.96 2.34 0.94
CA VAL A 156 -1.01 1.20 0.03
C VAL A 156 -1.33 1.65 -1.38
N CYS A 157 -2.35 2.50 -1.53
CA CYS A 157 -2.69 3.09 -2.82
C CYS A 157 -1.60 4.06 -3.31
N LYS A 158 -0.94 4.77 -2.39
CA LYS A 158 0.15 5.69 -2.75
C LYS A 158 1.37 4.96 -3.31
N LEU A 159 1.77 3.85 -2.69
CA LEU A 159 2.91 3.04 -3.11
C LEU A 159 2.54 2.09 -4.25
N PHE A 160 1.55 1.22 -4.06
CA PHE A 160 1.26 0.08 -4.93
C PHE A 160 0.15 0.34 -5.96
N GLY A 161 -0.44 1.54 -5.97
CA GLY A 161 -1.49 1.92 -6.89
C GLY A 161 -1.06 1.91 -8.35
N LEU A 162 -1.97 1.49 -9.24
CA LEU A 162 -1.86 1.75 -10.67
C LEU A 162 -1.91 3.25 -10.97
N PRO A 163 -1.44 3.72 -12.14
CA PRO A 163 -1.59 5.12 -12.54
C PRO A 163 -3.00 5.67 -12.30
N ASN A 164 -4.03 4.90 -12.65
CA ASN A 164 -5.44 5.26 -12.43
C ASN A 164 -5.82 5.36 -10.93
N GLY A 165 -5.27 4.49 -10.07
CA GLY A 165 -5.50 4.51 -8.62
C GLY A 165 -4.62 5.52 -7.86
N LYS A 166 -3.50 5.95 -8.44
CA LYS A 166 -2.66 7.05 -7.95
C LYS A 166 -3.31 8.42 -8.13
N HIS A 167 -4.44 8.50 -8.84
CA HIS A 167 -5.27 9.70 -8.93
C HIS A 167 -6.34 9.80 -7.85
N ASP A 168 -6.53 8.76 -7.03
CA ASP A 168 -7.48 8.80 -5.92
C ASP A 168 -7.08 9.87 -4.87
N GLN A 169 -8.09 10.44 -4.20
CA GLN A 169 -7.89 11.47 -3.21
C GLN A 169 -6.95 10.98 -2.09
N PHE A 170 -7.11 9.74 -1.61
CA PHE A 170 -6.28 9.20 -0.52
C PHE A 170 -4.83 8.90 -0.92
N SER A 171 -4.54 8.67 -2.20
CA SER A 171 -3.19 8.34 -2.66
C SER A 171 -2.39 9.61 -3.02
N LYS A 172 -3.02 10.58 -3.68
CA LYS A 172 -2.34 11.76 -4.22
C LYS A 172 -2.25 12.92 -3.23
N HIS A 173 -3.40 13.37 -2.74
CA HIS A 173 -3.52 14.63 -2.01
C HIS A 173 -3.84 14.45 -0.53
N GLY A 174 -4.33 13.27 -0.15
CA GLY A 174 -4.93 13.04 1.16
C GLY A 174 -6.29 13.72 1.28
N THR A 175 -6.95 13.47 2.41
CA THR A 175 -8.22 14.13 2.76
C THR A 175 -8.23 14.53 4.22
N ASN A 176 -8.72 15.73 4.47
CA ASN A 176 -8.99 16.27 5.81
C ASN A 176 -10.46 16.65 5.99
N ASP A 177 -11.35 16.13 5.14
CA ASP A 177 -12.80 16.30 5.26
C ASP A 177 -13.35 15.49 6.46
N TRP A 178 -13.06 15.96 7.68
CA TRP A 178 -13.44 15.35 8.95
C TRP A 178 -14.97 15.23 9.10
N ARG A 179 -15.75 16.05 8.38
CA ARG A 179 -17.20 15.91 8.34
C ARG A 179 -17.63 14.59 7.69
N HIS A 180 -16.97 14.15 6.63
CA HIS A 180 -17.34 12.95 5.87
C HIS A 180 -16.31 11.81 5.94
N ILE A 181 -15.26 11.97 6.75
CA ILE A 181 -14.10 11.05 6.78
C ILE A 181 -14.49 9.60 7.05
N SER A 182 -15.43 9.33 7.97
CA SER A 182 -15.88 7.97 8.28
C SER A 182 -16.47 7.27 7.05
N TYR A 183 -17.28 7.99 6.27
CA TYR A 183 -17.88 7.48 5.05
C TYR A 183 -16.82 7.30 3.96
N LYS A 184 -15.95 8.30 3.75
CA LYS A 184 -14.87 8.25 2.76
C LYS A 184 -13.93 7.06 3.01
N ILE A 185 -13.55 6.80 4.26
CA ILE A 185 -12.74 5.64 4.65
C ILE A 185 -13.46 4.33 4.30
N LYS A 186 -14.75 4.22 4.65
CA LYS A 186 -15.55 3.02 4.39
C LYS A 186 -15.72 2.73 2.89
N VAL A 187 -15.91 3.76 2.07
CA VAL A 187 -15.99 3.61 0.61
C VAL A 187 -14.63 3.22 0.06
N HIS A 188 -13.56 3.92 0.46
CA HIS A 188 -12.20 3.67 -0.02
C HIS A 188 -11.73 2.24 0.27
N GLU A 189 -11.93 1.73 1.50
CA GLU A 189 -11.48 0.38 1.86
C GLU A 189 -12.19 -0.74 1.09
N SER A 190 -13.34 -0.44 0.47
CA SER A 190 -14.10 -1.38 -0.37
C SER A 190 -13.89 -1.16 -1.87
N ALA A 191 -13.16 -0.11 -2.26
CA ALA A 191 -12.95 0.24 -3.66
C ALA A 191 -12.02 -0.76 -4.36
N PRO A 192 -12.30 -1.13 -5.62
CA PRO A 192 -11.50 -2.12 -6.34
C PRO A 192 -10.03 -1.69 -6.51
N GLU A 193 -9.77 -0.39 -6.64
CA GLU A 193 -8.42 0.18 -6.75
C GLU A 193 -7.62 -0.03 -5.46
N HIS A 194 -8.27 0.11 -4.30
CA HIS A 194 -7.66 -0.15 -3.01
C HIS A 194 -7.36 -1.64 -2.84
N LEU A 195 -8.35 -2.51 -3.11
CA LEU A 195 -8.17 -3.96 -3.01
C LEU A 195 -7.06 -4.48 -3.95
N GLN A 196 -6.95 -3.93 -5.16
CA GLN A 196 -5.87 -4.27 -6.07
C GLN A 196 -4.50 -3.82 -5.55
N SER A 197 -4.43 -2.63 -4.94
CA SER A 197 -3.20 -2.13 -4.33
C SER A 197 -2.78 -2.97 -3.12
N GLU A 198 -3.75 -3.41 -2.31
CA GLU A 198 -3.55 -4.35 -1.19
C GLU A 198 -2.97 -5.69 -1.68
N ILE A 199 -3.54 -6.29 -2.73
CA ILE A 199 -3.02 -7.53 -3.32
C ILE A 199 -1.56 -7.35 -3.75
N ARG A 200 -1.23 -6.23 -4.40
CA ARG A 200 0.14 -5.94 -4.84
C ARG A 200 1.10 -5.76 -3.69
N ARG A 201 0.68 -5.09 -2.61
CA ARG A 201 1.49 -4.98 -1.40
C ARG A 201 1.79 -6.36 -0.84
N VAL A 202 0.77 -7.22 -0.71
CA VAL A 202 0.96 -8.59 -0.22
C VAL A 202 1.92 -9.38 -1.11
N MET A 203 1.74 -9.35 -2.44
CA MET A 203 2.64 -10.02 -3.38
C MET A 203 4.09 -9.53 -3.23
N TYR A 204 4.28 -8.21 -3.05
CA TYR A 204 5.59 -7.62 -2.82
C TYR A 204 6.21 -8.06 -1.48
N THR A 205 5.48 -7.94 -0.37
CA THR A 205 5.99 -8.24 0.97
C THR A 205 6.23 -9.73 1.17
N SER A 206 5.37 -10.59 0.63
CA SER A 206 5.51 -12.04 0.72
C SER A 206 6.61 -12.60 -0.19
N GLN A 207 7.31 -11.76 -0.97
CA GLN A 207 8.28 -12.17 -2.01
C GLN A 207 7.71 -13.21 -2.99
N LEU A 208 6.38 -13.28 -3.09
CA LEU A 208 5.67 -14.17 -4.00
C LEU A 208 5.82 -13.59 -5.41
N ARG A 209 6.95 -13.92 -6.04
CA ARG A 209 7.10 -13.69 -7.47
C ARG A 209 6.14 -14.63 -8.18
N VAL A 210 5.09 -14.07 -8.77
CA VAL A 210 4.35 -14.80 -9.80
C VAL A 210 5.36 -15.04 -10.92
N ASP A 211 5.70 -16.31 -11.12
CA ASP A 211 6.63 -16.67 -12.18
C ASP A 211 6.02 -16.27 -13.53
N VAL A 212 6.62 -15.26 -14.14
CA VAL A 212 6.21 -14.74 -15.45
C VAL A 212 6.23 -15.85 -16.50
N GLN A 213 7.11 -16.85 -16.32
CA GLN A 213 7.24 -18.00 -17.21
C GLN A 213 6.03 -18.94 -17.11
N LEU A 214 5.41 -19.09 -15.93
CA LEU A 214 4.18 -19.88 -15.74
C LEU A 214 2.96 -19.18 -16.38
N LEU A 215 2.87 -17.85 -16.25
CA LEU A 215 1.83 -17.06 -16.90
C LEU A 215 2.00 -17.04 -18.43
N SER A 216 3.22 -16.84 -18.93
CA SER A 216 3.49 -16.84 -20.37
C SER A 216 3.23 -18.22 -20.98
N SER A 217 3.60 -19.30 -20.28
CA SER A 217 3.33 -20.67 -20.72
C SER A 217 1.81 -20.94 -20.81
N SER A 218 1.05 -20.58 -19.78
CA SER A 218 -0.41 -20.74 -19.77
C SER A 218 -1.09 -19.94 -20.89
N ASN A 219 -0.66 -18.70 -21.12
CA ASN A 219 -1.19 -17.85 -22.18
C ASN A 219 -0.78 -18.35 -23.58
N SER A 220 0.44 -18.85 -23.76
CA SER A 220 0.90 -19.46 -25.01
C SER A 220 0.05 -20.67 -25.37
N GLN A 221 -0.24 -21.51 -24.38
CA GLN A 221 -1.05 -22.71 -24.56
C GLN A 221 -2.50 -22.37 -24.95
N VAL A 222 -3.07 -21.30 -24.37
CA VAL A 222 -4.38 -20.79 -24.80
C VAL A 222 -4.35 -20.25 -26.24
N ALA A 223 -3.25 -19.62 -26.67
CA ALA A 223 -3.10 -19.14 -28.05
C ALA A 223 -2.95 -20.31 -29.05
N GLU A 224 -2.12 -21.31 -28.74
CA GLU A 224 -1.96 -22.51 -29.56
C GLU A 224 -3.27 -23.30 -29.68
N ASN A 225 -4.02 -23.43 -28.58
CA ASN A 225 -5.33 -24.07 -28.59
C ASN A 225 -6.33 -23.32 -29.49
N ARG A 226 -6.29 -21.98 -29.51
CA ARG A 226 -7.16 -21.18 -30.40
C ARG A 226 -6.85 -21.43 -31.87
N GLU A 227 -5.58 -21.53 -32.24
CA GLU A 227 -5.21 -21.81 -33.63
C GLU A 227 -5.52 -23.24 -34.04
N THR A 228 -5.31 -24.21 -33.15
CA THR A 228 -5.69 -25.61 -33.41
C THR A 228 -7.19 -25.73 -33.69
N VAL A 229 -8.03 -25.10 -32.85
CA VAL A 229 -9.49 -25.07 -33.04
C VAL A 229 -9.86 -24.40 -34.36
N LYS A 230 -9.20 -23.29 -34.72
CA LYS A 230 -9.44 -22.60 -35.99
C LYS A 230 -9.14 -23.50 -37.20
N ILE A 231 -8.00 -24.19 -37.21
CA ILE A 231 -7.63 -25.12 -38.29
C ILE A 231 -8.63 -26.27 -38.39
N ILE A 232 -9.06 -26.84 -37.26
CA ILE A 232 -10.08 -27.89 -37.25
C ILE A 232 -11.40 -27.37 -37.85
N PHE A 233 -11.83 -26.17 -37.49
CA PHE A 233 -13.02 -25.54 -38.08
C PHE A 233 -12.88 -25.35 -39.60
N GLU A 234 -11.73 -24.88 -40.08
CA GLU A 234 -11.47 -24.70 -41.51
C GLU A 234 -11.49 -26.03 -42.27
N ALA A 235 -10.95 -27.10 -41.68
CA ALA A 235 -10.94 -28.44 -42.28
C ALA A 235 -12.31 -29.13 -42.29
N LEU A 236 -13.20 -28.80 -41.35
CA LEU A 236 -14.57 -29.34 -41.29
C LEU A 236 -15.58 -28.58 -42.17
N LEU A 237 -15.22 -27.42 -42.69
CA LEU A 237 -16.05 -26.60 -43.58
C LEU A 237 -15.81 -26.88 -45.08
N TYR A 238 -14.91 -27.82 -45.40
CA TYR A 238 -14.62 -28.35 -46.74
C TYR A 238 -15.09 -29.80 -46.85
#